data_AF-A0A183J9J4-F1
#
_entry.id   AF-A0A183J9J4-F1
#
_cell.length_a   1.000
_cell.length_b   1.000
_cell.length_c   1.000
_cell.angle_alpha   90.00
_cell.angle_beta   90.00
_cell.angle_gamma   90.00
#
_symmetry.space_group_name_H-M   'P 1'
#
loop_
_entity.id
_entity.type
_entity.pdbx_description
1 polymer ?
#
loop_
_entity_poly.entity_id
_entity_poly.type
_entity_poly.pdbx_seq_one_letter_code
_entity_poly.pdbx_strand_id
1 'polypeptide(L)'
;MLLDWLVGTVGEDEEVIRASKVCRVVIAGNSIAKELQNRSYGQVARYLSRKVAIPSVEAVRNLDQFLAKLAKFVNIDLMPGEFDPVNHMLPQQPMNVRIFPNVGPMSTFHPVTNPYSATIDGVKFLGTSGQNIDDVYRFSSIENRLEILASTLSWGHMCPTAPDTLDCFPFYDRDPFIIEQSPHVYFCGNQPEFSSKRVNLGSGPKTTLVTVPSFSETGIFVLMNVKDLTVEPVILSTDFTASIGNDFDIAVNK
;
A
#
# COMPACT_ATOMS: atom_id res chain seq x y z
N MET A 1 -12.19 -12.91 -0.36
CA MET A 1 -11.04 -13.78 -0.70
C MET A 1 -9.79 -13.44 0.09
N LEU A 2 -9.18 -12.23 -0.01
CA LEU A 2 -7.98 -11.90 0.78
C LEU A 2 -8.19 -12.04 2.30
N LEU A 3 -9.29 -11.48 2.81
CA LEU A 3 -9.66 -11.62 4.23
C LEU A 3 -9.81 -13.10 4.62
N ASP A 4 -10.47 -13.87 3.77
CA ASP A 4 -10.76 -15.28 4.01
C ASP A 4 -9.47 -16.11 4.03
N TRP A 5 -8.53 -15.82 3.13
CA TRP A 5 -7.20 -16.42 3.13
C TRP A 5 -6.42 -16.05 4.40
N LEU A 6 -6.37 -14.77 4.79
CA LEU A 6 -5.65 -14.31 5.98
C LEU A 6 -6.22 -14.86 7.29
N VAL A 7 -7.53 -15.12 7.34
CA VAL A 7 -8.20 -15.75 8.49
C VAL A 7 -8.08 -17.28 8.46
N GLY A 8 -7.61 -17.86 7.35
CA GLY A 8 -7.47 -19.30 7.18
C GLY A 8 -8.80 -20.02 6.94
N THR A 9 -9.80 -19.35 6.37
CA THR A 9 -11.09 -19.95 6.02
C THR A 9 -11.13 -20.49 4.58
N VAL A 10 -10.10 -20.21 3.78
CA VAL A 10 -9.95 -20.66 2.40
C VAL A 10 -8.59 -21.33 2.23
N GLY A 11 -8.56 -22.43 1.47
CA GLY A 11 -7.36 -23.18 1.15
C GLY A 11 -7.35 -24.59 1.75
N GLU A 12 -6.38 -25.39 1.32
CA GLU A 12 -6.08 -26.69 1.92
C GLU A 12 -5.29 -26.51 3.23
N ASP A 13 -5.07 -27.60 3.97
CA ASP A 13 -4.38 -27.58 5.26
C ASP A 13 -3.03 -26.85 5.21
N GLU A 14 -2.27 -26.98 4.11
CA GLU A 14 -1.01 -26.27 3.93
C GLU A 14 -1.17 -24.75 3.89
N GLU A 15 -2.18 -24.25 3.17
CA GLU A 15 -2.47 -22.81 3.06
C GLU A 15 -2.98 -22.25 4.38
N VAL A 16 -3.83 -23.01 5.09
CA VAL A 16 -4.28 -22.63 6.44
C VAL A 16 -3.10 -22.56 7.41
N ILE A 17 -2.16 -23.51 7.34
CA ILE A 17 -0.93 -23.48 8.14
C ILE A 17 -0.07 -22.27 7.75
N ARG A 18 0.03 -21.90 6.47
CA ARG A 18 0.75 -20.70 6.03
C ARG A 18 0.12 -19.43 6.60
N ALA A 19 -1.20 -19.26 6.44
CA ALA A 19 -1.94 -18.12 6.96
C ALA A 19 -1.79 -17.99 8.50
N SER A 20 -1.81 -19.10 9.23
CA SER A 20 -1.65 -19.11 10.69
C SER A 20 -0.30 -18.57 11.20
N LYS A 21 0.72 -18.53 10.33
CA LYS A 21 2.06 -18.02 10.66
C LYS A 21 2.21 -16.52 10.39
N VAL A 22 1.21 -15.87 9.79
CA VAL A 22 1.25 -14.43 9.51
C VAL A 22 1.18 -13.66 10.83
N CYS A 23 2.25 -12.93 11.17
CA CYS A 23 2.34 -12.19 12.43
C CYS A 23 1.90 -10.72 12.31
N ARG A 24 2.01 -10.14 11.10
CA ARG A 24 1.72 -8.73 10.82
C ARG A 24 1.36 -8.51 9.36
N VAL A 25 0.41 -7.62 9.11
CA VAL A 25 0.00 -7.17 7.77
C VAL A 25 0.36 -5.69 7.61
N VAL A 26 1.09 -5.35 6.54
CA VAL A 26 1.41 -3.96 6.19
C VAL A 26 0.63 -3.60 4.93
N ILE A 27 -0.16 -2.54 4.99
CA ILE A 27 -0.91 -2.00 3.84
C ILE A 27 -0.21 -0.72 3.39
N ALA A 28 0.45 -0.79 2.22
CA ALA A 28 1.34 0.25 1.71
C ALA A 28 0.62 1.32 0.85
N GLY A 29 -0.31 2.06 1.46
CA GLY A 29 -1.00 3.20 0.83
C GLY A 29 -1.97 2.85 -0.29
N ASN A 30 -2.63 3.89 -0.81
CA ASN A 30 -3.67 3.83 -1.84
C ASN A 30 -4.83 2.90 -1.43
N SER A 31 -5.24 2.99 -0.16
CA SER A 31 -6.38 2.23 0.35
C SER A 31 -7.71 2.76 -0.19
N ILE A 32 -7.76 4.03 -0.58
CA ILE A 32 -8.89 4.66 -1.27
C ILE A 32 -8.51 4.92 -2.73
N ALA A 33 -9.36 4.46 -3.65
CA ALA A 33 -9.12 4.61 -5.08
C ALA A 33 -9.18 6.08 -5.55
N LYS A 34 -8.35 6.41 -6.54
CA LYS A 34 -8.20 7.76 -7.11
C LYS A 34 -9.52 8.32 -7.64
N GLU A 35 -10.36 7.49 -8.23
CA GLU A 35 -11.65 7.88 -8.85
C GLU A 35 -12.65 8.39 -7.80
N LEU A 36 -12.46 8.00 -6.54
CA LEU A 36 -13.32 8.39 -5.42
C LEU A 36 -12.89 9.73 -4.82
N GLN A 37 -11.66 10.18 -5.09
CA GLN A 37 -11.14 11.52 -4.80
C GLN A 37 -11.67 12.53 -5.84
N ASN A 38 -13.00 12.68 -5.92
CA ASN A 38 -13.64 13.63 -6.82
C ASN A 38 -13.33 15.08 -6.39
N ARG A 39 -12.36 15.73 -7.06
CA ARG A 39 -12.09 17.18 -6.94
C ARG A 39 -13.28 18.08 -7.35
N SER A 40 -14.31 17.52 -7.96
CA SER A 40 -15.54 18.20 -8.44
C SER A 40 -16.38 18.83 -7.31
N TYR A 41 -16.26 18.36 -6.06
CA TYR A 41 -17.01 18.93 -4.93
C TYR A 41 -16.60 20.38 -4.55
N GLY A 42 -15.52 20.91 -5.14
CA GLY A 42 -15.14 22.32 -5.00
C GLY A 42 -16.04 23.30 -5.76
N GLN A 43 -16.82 22.84 -6.75
CA GLN A 43 -17.68 23.69 -7.59
C GLN A 43 -19.15 23.75 -7.13
N VAL A 44 -19.56 22.94 -6.17
CA VAL A 44 -20.93 22.94 -5.65
C VAL A 44 -20.95 23.58 -4.26
N ALA A 45 -21.77 24.61 -4.07
CA ALA A 45 -21.88 25.30 -2.79
C ALA A 45 -22.23 24.30 -1.67
N ARG A 46 -21.46 24.30 -0.57
CA ARG A 46 -21.53 23.33 0.56
C ARG A 46 -22.92 23.14 1.17
N TYR A 47 -23.85 24.09 0.99
CA TYR A 47 -25.22 24.00 1.50
C TYR A 47 -26.15 23.17 0.61
N LEU A 48 -25.81 22.93 -0.66
CA LEU A 48 -26.59 22.11 -1.61
C LEU A 48 -26.21 20.62 -1.56
N SER A 49 -25.05 20.29 -1.02
CA SER A 49 -24.47 18.94 -1.00
C SER A 49 -24.88 18.08 0.20
N ARG A 50 -25.75 18.57 1.09
CA ARG A 50 -26.09 17.95 2.38
C ARG A 50 -26.78 16.56 2.28
N LYS A 51 -27.19 16.14 1.07
CA LYS A 51 -27.82 14.83 0.80
C LYS A 51 -27.06 13.96 -0.22
N VAL A 52 -25.90 14.39 -0.70
CA VAL A 52 -25.14 13.62 -1.70
C VAL A 52 -24.20 12.68 -0.96
N ALA A 53 -24.37 11.37 -1.16
CA ALA A 53 -23.43 10.38 -0.65
C ALA A 53 -22.06 10.65 -1.30
N ILE A 54 -21.06 10.95 -0.48
CA ILE A 54 -19.69 11.19 -0.96
C ILE A 54 -19.01 9.81 -1.09
N PRO A 55 -18.63 9.36 -2.30
CA PRO A 55 -18.08 8.03 -2.52
C PRO A 55 -16.82 7.74 -1.69
N SER A 56 -16.01 8.76 -1.39
CA SER A 56 -14.82 8.61 -0.52
C SER A 56 -15.17 8.29 0.93
N VAL A 57 -16.27 8.83 1.46
CA VAL A 57 -16.75 8.52 2.83
C VAL A 57 -17.20 7.06 2.91
N GLU A 58 -17.89 6.58 1.87
CA GLU A 58 -18.30 5.19 1.75
C GLU A 58 -17.09 4.25 1.66
N ALA A 59 -16.06 4.61 0.89
CA ALA A 59 -14.84 3.83 0.79
C ALA A 59 -14.09 3.73 2.13
N VAL A 60 -13.97 4.83 2.87
CA VAL A 60 -13.36 4.83 4.21
C VAL A 60 -14.17 3.95 5.17
N ARG A 61 -15.51 3.98 5.09
CA ARG A 61 -16.37 3.09 5.89
C ARG A 61 -16.14 1.61 5.56
N ASN A 62 -16.03 1.26 4.28
CA ASN A 62 -15.77 -0.12 3.86
C ASN A 62 -14.37 -0.59 4.28
N LEU A 63 -13.38 0.29 4.17
CA LEU A 63 -12.03 0.05 4.67
C LEU A 63 -12.04 -0.18 6.19
N ASP A 64 -12.71 0.67 6.97
CA ASP A 64 -12.86 0.52 8.42
C ASP A 64 -13.47 -0.84 8.80
N GLN A 65 -14.54 -1.26 8.12
CA GLN A 65 -15.16 -2.57 8.36
C GLN A 65 -14.25 -3.75 7.99
N PHE A 66 -13.51 -3.64 6.88
CA PHE A 66 -12.57 -4.66 6.44
C PHE A 66 -11.42 -4.81 7.45
N LEU A 67 -10.79 -3.68 7.84
CA LEU A 67 -9.70 -3.65 8.79
C LEU A 67 -10.16 -4.13 10.17
N ALA A 68 -11.36 -3.78 10.63
CA ALA A 68 -11.91 -4.24 11.89
C ALA A 68 -12.13 -5.76 11.92
N LYS A 69 -12.40 -6.40 10.77
CA LYS A 69 -12.47 -7.87 10.68
C LYS A 69 -11.08 -8.48 10.77
N LEU A 70 -10.10 -7.92 10.06
CA LEU A 70 -8.74 -8.43 10.02
C LEU A 70 -7.98 -8.23 11.35
N ALA A 71 -8.17 -7.08 11.99
CA ALA A 71 -7.49 -6.69 13.23
C ALA A 71 -7.83 -7.60 14.42
N LYS A 72 -8.88 -8.41 14.32
CA LYS A 72 -9.22 -9.42 15.33
C LYS A 72 -8.21 -10.58 15.37
N PHE A 73 -7.48 -10.79 14.28
CA PHE A 73 -6.62 -11.96 14.09
C PHE A 73 -5.14 -11.59 13.98
N VAL A 74 -4.81 -10.41 13.46
CA VAL A 74 -3.43 -10.01 13.18
C VAL A 74 -3.19 -8.52 13.40
N ASN A 75 -1.95 -8.15 13.70
CA ASN A 75 -1.54 -6.74 13.76
C ASN A 75 -1.52 -6.14 12.35
N ILE A 76 -2.07 -4.93 12.20
CA ILE A 76 -2.15 -4.22 10.92
C ILE A 76 -1.44 -2.87 11.04
N ASP A 77 -0.52 -2.62 10.12
CA ASP A 77 0.11 -1.32 9.95
C ASP A 77 -0.41 -0.70 8.64
N LEU A 78 -1.16 0.40 8.76
CA LEU A 78 -1.78 1.09 7.63
C LEU A 78 -0.97 2.34 7.28
N MET A 79 -0.28 2.29 6.15
CA MET A 79 0.40 3.45 5.56
C MET A 79 -0.56 4.23 4.67
N PRO A 80 -0.47 5.57 4.63
CA PRO A 80 -1.16 6.37 3.63
C PRO A 80 -0.45 6.36 2.27
N GLY A 81 -1.21 6.52 1.19
CA GLY A 81 -0.72 6.77 -0.17
C GLY A 81 -1.21 8.10 -0.74
N GLU A 82 -1.06 8.27 -2.05
CA GLU A 82 -1.34 9.54 -2.76
C GLU A 82 -2.82 9.94 -2.69
N PHE A 83 -3.72 8.94 -2.73
CA PHE A 83 -5.17 9.13 -2.82
C PHE A 83 -5.90 8.91 -1.50
N ASP A 84 -5.17 8.76 -0.40
CA ASP A 84 -5.76 8.57 0.92
C ASP A 84 -6.10 9.92 1.60
N PRO A 85 -7.00 9.94 2.61
CA PRO A 85 -7.45 11.18 3.27
C PRO A 85 -6.39 11.76 4.23
N VAL A 86 -5.21 12.09 3.71
CA VAL A 86 -4.08 12.73 4.40
C VAL A 86 -3.49 13.86 3.54
N ASN A 87 -2.39 14.46 3.99
CA ASN A 87 -1.62 15.39 3.17
C ASN A 87 -1.00 14.70 1.95
N HIS A 88 -0.91 15.42 0.83
CA HIS A 88 -0.25 14.93 -0.39
C HIS A 88 1.28 14.91 -0.27
N MET A 89 1.85 15.90 0.41
CA MET A 89 3.29 16.08 0.53
C MET A 89 3.94 14.98 1.38
N LEU A 90 5.16 14.57 1.06
CA LEU A 90 5.95 13.68 1.91
C LEU A 90 6.68 14.46 3.03
N PRO A 91 6.93 13.85 4.19
CA PRO A 91 6.35 12.61 4.68
C PRO A 91 4.86 12.78 5.01
N GLN A 92 4.05 11.79 4.62
CA GLN A 92 2.62 11.74 4.93
C GLN A 92 2.42 11.26 6.36
N GLN A 93 1.59 11.98 7.12
CA GLN A 93 1.26 11.64 8.51
C GLN A 93 0.27 10.46 8.57
N PRO A 94 0.23 9.72 9.69
CA PRO A 94 -0.73 8.64 9.85
C PRO A 94 -2.17 9.10 9.65
N MET A 95 -2.99 8.25 9.05
CA MET A 95 -4.42 8.54 8.91
C MET A 95 -5.05 8.76 10.29
N ASN A 96 -5.92 9.77 10.39
CA ASN A 96 -6.55 10.09 11.67
C ASN A 96 -7.46 8.96 12.13
N VAL A 97 -7.18 8.36 13.29
CA VAL A 97 -7.92 7.22 13.85
C VAL A 97 -9.44 7.46 13.92
N ARG A 98 -9.90 8.71 14.06
CA ARG A 98 -11.34 9.02 14.15
C ARG A 98 -12.13 8.74 12.86
N ILE A 99 -11.45 8.61 11.72
CA ILE A 99 -12.13 8.18 10.48
C ILE A 99 -12.43 6.68 10.47
N PHE A 100 -11.88 5.94 11.46
CA PHE A 100 -12.01 4.50 11.64
C PHE A 100 -12.71 4.16 12.97
N PRO A 101 -14.03 4.37 13.09
CA PRO A 101 -14.74 4.11 14.33
C PRO A 101 -14.75 2.63 14.76
N ASN A 102 -14.65 1.67 13.83
CA ASN A 102 -14.67 0.25 14.15
C ASN A 102 -13.28 -0.29 14.48
N VAL A 103 -12.27 -0.04 13.63
CA VAL A 103 -10.91 -0.57 13.85
C VAL A 103 -10.06 0.31 14.75
N GLY A 104 -10.33 1.63 14.79
CA GLY A 104 -9.55 2.60 15.55
C GLY A 104 -9.36 2.30 17.04
N PRO A 105 -10.37 1.77 17.77
CA PRO A 105 -10.21 1.38 19.17
C PRO A 105 -9.38 0.11 19.41
N MET A 106 -9.03 -0.64 18.36
CA MET A 106 -8.34 -1.93 18.49
C MET A 106 -6.84 -1.75 18.69
N SER A 107 -6.27 -2.45 19.66
CA SER A 107 -4.83 -2.39 19.98
C SER A 107 -3.93 -3.00 18.89
N THR A 108 -4.51 -3.75 17.96
CA THR A 108 -3.82 -4.41 16.85
C THR A 108 -3.78 -3.55 15.59
N PHE A 109 -4.38 -2.35 15.61
CA PHE A 109 -4.40 -1.44 14.47
C PHE A 109 -3.47 -0.26 14.68
N HIS A 110 -2.54 -0.08 13.75
CA HIS A 110 -1.51 0.95 13.81
C HIS A 110 -1.57 1.76 12.51
N PRO A 111 -2.24 2.93 12.47
CA PRO A 111 -1.99 3.88 11.40
C PRO A 111 -0.55 4.41 11.55
N VAL A 112 0.21 4.38 10.45
CA VAL A 112 1.64 4.72 10.41
C VAL A 112 1.93 5.75 9.31
N THR A 113 3.16 6.26 9.27
CA THR A 113 3.58 7.26 8.28
C THR A 113 3.92 6.64 6.92
N ASN A 114 4.01 7.50 5.89
CA ASN A 114 4.73 7.21 4.65
C ASN A 114 5.81 8.29 4.45
N PRO A 115 7.11 7.96 4.44
CA PRO A 115 7.70 6.62 4.53
C PRO A 115 7.46 5.91 5.87
N TYR A 116 7.49 4.57 5.83
CA TYR A 116 7.33 3.68 6.98
C TYR A 116 8.67 3.12 7.42
N SER A 117 8.92 3.13 8.74
CA SER A 117 10.07 2.46 9.35
C SER A 117 9.65 1.75 10.62
N ALA A 118 10.01 0.46 10.72
CA ALA A 118 9.67 -0.36 11.88
C ALA A 118 10.67 -1.50 12.07
N THR A 119 10.68 -2.07 13.28
CA THR A 119 11.37 -3.33 13.56
C THR A 119 10.34 -4.39 13.93
N ILE A 120 10.24 -5.45 13.13
CA ILE A 120 9.30 -6.56 13.30
C ILE A 120 10.12 -7.81 13.54
N ASP A 121 9.99 -8.43 14.72
CA ASP A 121 10.75 -9.62 15.11
C ASP A 121 12.28 -9.49 14.90
N GLY A 122 12.83 -8.30 15.14
CA GLY A 122 14.26 -7.99 14.96
C GLY A 122 14.68 -7.62 13.53
N VAL A 123 13.78 -7.73 12.54
CA VAL A 123 14.00 -7.32 11.16
C VAL A 123 13.63 -5.86 10.98
N LYS A 124 14.52 -5.08 10.35
CA LYS A 124 14.35 -3.63 10.13
C LYS A 124 13.73 -3.42 8.77
N PHE A 125 12.50 -2.91 8.77
CA PHE A 125 11.75 -2.56 7.58
C PHE A 125 11.86 -1.06 7.32
N LEU A 126 12.05 -0.72 6.06
CA LEU A 126 11.88 0.61 5.50
C LEU A 126 11.01 0.47 4.26
N GLY A 127 10.09 1.39 4.03
CA GLY A 127 9.37 1.37 2.76
C GLY A 127 8.49 2.58 2.53
N THR A 128 8.01 2.69 1.30
CA THR A 128 7.17 3.80 0.84
C THR A 128 5.92 3.27 0.14
N SER A 129 4.94 4.13 -0.05
CA SER A 129 3.69 3.80 -0.75
C SER A 129 3.77 3.94 -2.28
N GLY A 130 4.95 4.03 -2.90
CA GLY A 130 5.08 4.05 -4.37
C GLY A 130 5.59 5.35 -4.97
N GLN A 131 5.17 6.50 -4.40
CA GLN A 131 5.26 7.78 -5.11
C GLN A 131 6.69 8.17 -5.50
N ASN A 132 7.67 7.88 -4.63
CA ASN A 132 9.08 8.18 -4.89
C ASN A 132 9.67 7.38 -6.06
N ILE A 133 9.26 6.11 -6.23
CA ILE A 133 9.74 5.25 -7.31
C ILE A 133 9.04 5.61 -8.62
N ASP A 134 7.75 5.95 -8.58
CA ASP A 134 7.02 6.48 -9.73
C ASP A 134 7.56 7.80 -10.24
N ASP A 135 7.95 8.69 -9.33
CA ASP A 135 8.50 9.99 -9.71
C ASP A 135 9.88 9.85 -10.37
N VAL A 136 10.78 9.03 -9.82
CA VAL A 136 12.07 8.73 -10.46
C VAL A 136 11.87 8.05 -11.81
N TYR A 137 10.92 7.12 -11.94
CA TYR A 137 10.61 6.49 -13.23
C TYR A 137 10.16 7.51 -14.28
N ARG A 138 9.30 8.47 -13.89
CA ARG A 138 8.82 9.50 -14.81
C ARG A 138 9.93 10.42 -15.31
N PHE A 139 10.96 10.67 -14.51
CA PHE A 139 12.02 11.64 -14.81
C PHE A 139 13.41 11.02 -15.04
N SER A 140 13.49 9.71 -15.24
CA SER A 140 14.74 9.02 -15.56
C SER A 140 14.58 8.08 -16.75
N SER A 141 15.69 7.50 -17.21
CA SER A 141 15.70 6.47 -18.25
C SER A 141 15.71 5.05 -17.67
N ILE A 142 15.50 4.88 -16.37
CA ILE A 142 15.52 3.57 -15.71
C ILE A 142 14.11 2.98 -15.81
N GLU A 143 13.95 1.91 -16.59
CA GLU A 143 12.62 1.30 -16.81
C GLU A 143 12.21 0.37 -15.66
N ASN A 144 13.17 -0.38 -15.11
CA ASN A 144 12.90 -1.39 -14.10
C ASN A 144 12.70 -0.76 -12.71
N ARG A 145 11.51 -0.95 -12.12
CA ARG A 145 11.15 -0.36 -10.82
C ARG A 145 11.99 -0.89 -9.66
N LEU A 146 12.41 -2.15 -9.72
CA LEU A 146 13.32 -2.73 -8.73
C LEU A 146 14.72 -2.12 -8.82
N GLU A 147 15.19 -1.78 -10.02
CA GLU A 147 16.46 -1.07 -10.21
C GLU A 147 16.41 0.36 -9.70
N ILE A 148 15.29 1.07 -9.88
CA ILE A 148 15.07 2.38 -9.26
C ILE A 148 15.13 2.25 -7.74
N LEU A 149 14.43 1.26 -7.16
CA LEU A 149 14.45 1.01 -5.71
C LEU A 149 15.84 0.65 -5.19
N ALA A 150 16.61 -0.12 -5.96
CA ALA A 150 18.02 -0.40 -5.64
C ALA A 150 18.87 0.87 -5.70
N SER A 151 18.58 1.75 -6.65
CA SER A 151 19.29 3.01 -6.85
C SER A 151 19.02 3.99 -5.72
N THR A 152 17.77 4.15 -5.25
CA THR A 152 17.46 5.01 -4.09
C THR A 152 18.17 4.54 -2.82
N LEU A 153 18.31 3.22 -2.64
CA LEU A 153 19.10 2.66 -1.55
C LEU A 153 20.60 2.96 -1.72
N SER A 154 21.14 2.81 -2.93
CA SER A 154 22.55 3.10 -3.25
C SER A 154 22.91 4.57 -3.09
N TRP A 155 22.00 5.47 -3.47
CA TRP A 155 22.12 6.91 -3.29
C TRP A 155 21.98 7.33 -1.83
N GLY A 156 21.50 6.44 -0.96
CA GLY A 156 21.25 6.75 0.45
C GLY A 156 20.10 7.74 0.65
N HIS A 157 19.15 7.80 -0.30
CA HIS A 157 18.08 8.79 -0.28
C HIS A 157 16.76 8.21 -0.84
N MET A 158 15.71 8.18 -0.02
CA MET A 158 14.42 7.59 -0.39
C MET A 158 13.70 8.36 -1.50
N CYS A 159 13.77 9.68 -1.49
CA CYS A 159 13.00 10.57 -2.38
C CYS A 159 13.91 11.60 -3.06
N PRO A 160 14.87 11.18 -3.91
CA PRO A 160 15.93 12.05 -4.44
C PRO A 160 15.40 13.18 -5.35
N THR A 161 14.17 13.07 -5.81
CA THR A 161 13.50 14.05 -6.66
C THR A 161 12.65 15.06 -5.89
N ALA A 162 12.57 14.93 -4.56
CA ALA A 162 11.92 15.91 -3.69
C ALA A 162 12.92 17.03 -3.33
N PRO A 163 12.51 18.31 -3.29
CA PRO A 163 11.15 18.83 -3.54
C PRO A 163 10.82 19.13 -5.01
N ASP A 164 11.77 18.96 -5.95
CA ASP A 164 11.68 19.51 -7.31
C ASP A 164 10.49 18.98 -8.13
N THR A 165 10.25 17.67 -8.11
CA THR A 165 9.12 17.03 -8.82
C THR A 165 8.18 16.28 -7.91
N LEU A 166 8.64 15.91 -6.71
CA LEU A 166 7.83 15.28 -5.68
C LEU A 166 7.65 16.21 -4.48
N ASP A 167 6.40 16.60 -4.19
CA ASP A 167 6.09 17.52 -3.11
C ASP A 167 6.56 16.97 -1.75
N CYS A 168 7.38 17.75 -1.04
CA CYS A 168 7.75 17.44 0.35
C CYS A 168 7.68 18.66 1.26
N PHE A 169 7.48 18.40 2.55
CA PHE A 169 7.48 19.43 3.57
C PHE A 169 8.88 20.07 3.66
N PRO A 170 8.99 21.41 3.75
CA PRO A 170 10.29 22.07 3.81
C PRO A 170 10.92 21.91 5.20
N PHE A 171 11.83 20.96 5.34
CA PHE A 171 12.62 20.78 6.57
C PHE A 171 13.85 21.69 6.54
N TYR A 172 14.12 22.39 7.64
CA TYR A 172 15.26 23.31 7.76
C TYR A 172 16.54 22.63 8.25
N ASP A 173 16.42 21.71 9.22
CA ASP A 173 17.59 21.19 9.95
C ASP A 173 18.08 19.84 9.44
N ARG A 174 17.14 18.97 9.03
CA ARG A 174 17.43 17.58 8.66
C ARG A 174 16.47 17.09 7.60
N ASP A 175 17.03 16.48 6.57
CA ASP A 175 16.25 15.79 5.54
C ASP A 175 15.78 14.42 6.06
N PRO A 176 14.47 14.16 6.17
CA PRO A 176 13.93 12.89 6.65
C PRO A 176 14.08 11.74 5.63
N PHE A 177 14.48 12.03 4.38
CA PHE A 177 14.58 11.04 3.32
C PHE A 177 15.96 10.38 3.21
N ILE A 178 16.95 10.87 3.97
CA ILE A 178 18.28 10.27 4.06
C ILE A 178 18.18 8.90 4.74
N ILE A 179 18.75 7.87 4.11
CA ILE A 179 18.82 6.50 4.63
C ILE A 179 20.09 6.38 5.47
N GLU A 180 19.98 6.61 6.77
CA GLU A 180 21.13 6.59 7.68
C GLU A 180 21.69 5.19 7.95
N GLN A 181 20.83 4.17 7.92
CA GLN A 181 21.21 2.78 8.18
C GLN A 181 20.55 1.89 7.13
N SER A 182 21.33 0.97 6.56
CA SER A 182 20.79 -0.02 5.62
C SER A 182 19.74 -0.89 6.31
N PRO A 183 18.49 -0.91 5.83
CA PRO A 183 17.45 -1.75 6.39
C PRO A 183 17.69 -3.22 6.00
N HIS A 184 17.08 -4.15 6.75
CA HIS A 184 17.07 -5.56 6.35
C HIS A 184 16.13 -5.77 5.16
N VAL A 185 15.04 -5.01 5.11
CA VAL A 185 14.03 -5.04 4.05
C VAL A 185 13.73 -3.61 3.60
N TYR A 186 13.80 -3.37 2.29
CA TYR A 186 13.39 -2.11 1.69
C TYR A 186 12.32 -2.37 0.62
N PHE A 187 11.11 -1.87 0.84
CA PHE A 187 9.98 -2.13 -0.05
C PHE A 187 9.36 -0.85 -0.61
N CYS A 188 8.65 -1.01 -1.73
CA CYS A 188 7.87 0.04 -2.36
C CYS A 188 6.49 -0.50 -2.75
N GLY A 189 5.42 0.19 -2.33
CA GLY A 189 4.04 -0.15 -2.66
C GLY A 189 3.61 0.29 -4.06
N ASN A 190 2.41 -0.15 -4.47
CA ASN A 190 1.70 0.32 -5.66
C ASN A 190 2.50 0.23 -6.98
N GLN A 191 3.35 -0.79 -7.12
CA GLN A 191 4.13 -1.01 -8.34
C GLN A 191 3.30 -1.80 -9.39
N PRO A 192 3.65 -1.74 -10.69
CA PRO A 192 2.92 -2.47 -11.73
C PRO A 192 3.09 -4.00 -11.63
N GLU A 193 4.21 -4.46 -11.08
CA GLU A 193 4.55 -5.88 -10.98
C GLU A 193 5.29 -6.21 -9.68
N PHE A 194 5.17 -7.46 -9.26
CA PHE A 194 5.97 -8.00 -8.17
C PHE A 194 7.40 -8.27 -8.64
N SER A 195 8.37 -7.83 -7.85
CA SER A 195 9.77 -8.16 -8.05
C SER A 195 10.53 -8.12 -6.74
N SER A 196 11.54 -8.97 -6.59
CA SER A 196 12.39 -8.97 -5.40
C SER A 196 13.83 -9.35 -5.73
N LYS A 197 14.77 -8.70 -5.03
CA LYS A 197 16.20 -8.98 -5.16
C LYS A 197 16.90 -8.68 -3.85
N ARG A 198 17.82 -9.57 -3.45
CA ARG A 198 18.70 -9.33 -2.31
C ARG A 198 19.98 -8.67 -2.79
N VAL A 199 20.27 -7.47 -2.29
CA VAL A 199 21.43 -6.67 -2.68
C VAL A 199 22.40 -6.50 -1.52
N ASN A 200 23.67 -6.27 -1.85
CA ASN A 200 24.68 -5.87 -0.89
C ASN A 200 25.34 -4.58 -1.39
N LEU A 201 25.19 -3.49 -0.64
CA LEU A 201 25.80 -2.20 -0.95
C LEU A 201 27.19 -2.02 -0.32
N GLY A 202 27.78 -3.06 0.25
CA GLY A 202 29.15 -3.05 0.76
C GLY A 202 29.26 -3.59 2.18
N SER A 203 29.61 -2.73 3.14
CA SER A 203 29.88 -3.09 4.54
C SER A 203 28.63 -3.29 5.41
N GLY A 204 27.44 -3.06 4.87
CA GLY A 204 26.16 -3.21 5.58
C GLY A 204 25.57 -4.63 5.52
N PRO A 205 24.47 -4.89 6.26
CA PRO A 205 23.70 -6.11 6.07
C PRO A 205 23.12 -6.17 4.66
N LYS A 206 22.98 -7.40 4.12
CA LYS A 206 22.26 -7.60 2.85
C LYS A 206 20.82 -7.13 3.01
N THR A 207 20.37 -6.27 2.11
CA THR A 207 19.00 -5.75 2.08
C THR A 207 18.17 -6.52 1.05
N THR A 208 17.00 -6.99 1.45
CA THR A 208 15.99 -7.55 0.53
C THR A 208 15.14 -6.41 -0.01
N LEU A 209 15.20 -6.19 -1.32
CA LEU A 209 14.37 -5.23 -2.05
C LEU A 209 13.07 -5.91 -2.49
N VAL A 210 11.95 -5.20 -2.39
CA VAL A 210 10.63 -5.71 -2.81
C VAL A 210 9.80 -4.62 -3.47
N THR A 211 9.37 -4.84 -4.70
CA THR A 211 8.28 -4.08 -5.31
C THR A 211 6.96 -4.82 -5.05
N VAL A 212 6.06 -4.20 -4.29
CA VAL A 212 4.75 -4.75 -3.97
C VAL A 212 3.77 -4.24 -5.02
N PRO A 213 3.12 -5.13 -5.80
CA PRO A 213 2.24 -4.71 -6.86
C PRO A 213 0.93 -4.09 -6.32
N SER A 214 0.27 -3.28 -7.14
CA SER A 214 -1.08 -2.80 -6.86
C SER A 214 -2.07 -3.96 -6.75
N PHE A 215 -2.64 -4.17 -5.56
CA PHE A 215 -3.58 -5.28 -5.32
C PHE A 215 -4.85 -5.14 -6.15
N SER A 216 -5.35 -3.91 -6.36
CA SER A 216 -6.58 -3.67 -7.14
C SER A 216 -6.42 -4.01 -8.63
N GLU A 217 -5.21 -3.95 -9.15
CA GLU A 217 -4.91 -4.22 -10.56
C GLU A 217 -4.48 -5.68 -10.79
N THR A 218 -3.71 -6.24 -9.85
CA THR A 218 -3.06 -7.54 -10.03
C THR A 218 -3.70 -8.67 -9.22
N GLY A 219 -4.42 -8.35 -8.15
CA GLY A 219 -4.87 -9.34 -7.17
C GLY A 219 -3.73 -9.99 -6.38
N ILE A 220 -2.52 -9.42 -6.43
CA ILE A 220 -1.32 -10.00 -5.80
C ILE A 220 -1.04 -9.30 -4.47
N PHE A 221 -0.78 -10.10 -3.44
CA PHE A 221 -0.12 -9.63 -2.22
C PHE A 221 1.17 -10.42 -2.01
N VAL A 222 2.03 -9.93 -1.12
CA VAL A 222 3.38 -10.47 -0.94
C VAL A 222 3.53 -11.03 0.47
N LEU A 223 3.96 -12.28 0.58
CA LEU A 223 4.39 -12.88 1.83
C LEU A 223 5.89 -12.73 1.99
N MET A 224 6.31 -12.39 3.21
CA MET A 224 7.70 -12.30 3.58
C MET A 224 7.95 -13.13 4.83
N ASN A 225 8.90 -14.05 4.74
CA ASN A 225 9.37 -14.80 5.89
C ASN A 225 10.42 -13.98 6.64
N VAL A 226 10.08 -13.51 7.84
CA VAL A 226 10.97 -12.68 8.67
C VAL A 226 12.25 -13.41 9.14
N LYS A 227 12.32 -14.74 9.07
CA LYS A 227 13.50 -15.51 9.52
C LYS A 227 14.61 -15.54 8.48
N ASP A 228 14.26 -15.76 7.21
CA ASP A 228 15.24 -15.91 6.12
C ASP A 228 15.20 -14.76 5.10
N LEU A 229 14.19 -13.90 5.20
CA LEU A 229 13.90 -12.78 4.30
C LEU A 229 13.58 -13.22 2.87
N THR A 230 13.06 -14.44 2.70
CA THR A 230 12.45 -14.90 1.45
C THR A 230 11.11 -14.22 1.23
N VAL A 231 10.78 -14.02 -0.04
CA VAL A 231 9.62 -13.24 -0.46
C VAL A 231 8.93 -13.98 -1.58
N GLU A 232 7.62 -14.17 -1.46
CA GLU A 232 6.81 -14.87 -2.45
C GLU A 232 5.52 -14.10 -2.74
N PRO A 233 5.10 -14.01 -4.02
CA PRO A 233 3.81 -13.43 -4.37
C PRO A 233 2.71 -14.48 -4.18
N VAL A 234 1.58 -14.06 -3.62
CA VAL A 234 0.34 -14.85 -3.57
C VAL A 234 -0.67 -14.17 -4.48
N ILE A 235 -1.17 -14.91 -5.46
CA ILE A 235 -2.07 -14.41 -6.49
C ILE A 235 -3.49 -14.83 -6.15
N LEU A 236 -4.38 -13.86 -6.03
CA LEU A 236 -5.81 -14.07 -5.81
C LEU A 236 -6.55 -13.84 -7.13
N SER A 237 -6.62 -14.87 -7.98
CA SER A 237 -7.42 -14.83 -9.20
C SER A 237 -8.85 -15.28 -8.93
N THR A 238 -9.83 -14.50 -9.39
CA THR A 238 -11.20 -14.95 -9.57
C THR A 238 -11.48 -15.09 -11.06
N ASP A 239 -11.86 -16.28 -11.51
CA ASP A 239 -12.36 -16.49 -12.88
C ASP A 239 -13.75 -15.84 -13.02
N PHE A 240 -13.81 -14.52 -13.15
CA PHE A 240 -15.02 -13.84 -13.60
C PHE A 240 -15.01 -13.80 -15.13
N THR A 241 -15.32 -14.94 -15.76
CA THR A 241 -15.86 -14.88 -17.13
C THR A 241 -17.24 -14.23 -17.03
N ALA A 242 -17.34 -13.01 -17.54
CA ALA A 242 -18.57 -12.25 -17.63
C ALA A 242 -19.61 -13.02 -18.45
N SER A 243 -20.51 -13.74 -17.78
CA SER A 243 -21.82 -14.14 -18.31
C SER A 243 -22.77 -12.94 -18.29
N ILE A 244 -22.39 -11.88 -19.00
CA ILE A 244 -23.29 -10.77 -19.33
C ILE A 244 -23.19 -10.57 -20.84
N GLY A 245 -24.14 -11.15 -21.58
CA GLY A 245 -24.25 -10.95 -23.01
C GLY A 245 -25.11 -12.00 -23.72
N ASN A 246 -26.43 -11.89 -23.55
CA ASN A 246 -27.45 -12.01 -24.60
C ASN A 246 -28.80 -12.41 -23.98
N ASP A 247 -29.51 -11.43 -23.44
CA ASP A 247 -30.97 -11.49 -23.25
C ASP A 247 -31.52 -10.05 -23.20
N PHE A 248 -31.30 -9.30 -24.27
CA PHE A 248 -32.09 -8.10 -24.59
C PHE A 248 -32.20 -7.96 -26.11
N ASP A 249 -32.94 -8.89 -26.72
CA ASP A 249 -33.65 -8.64 -27.97
C ASP A 249 -35.12 -8.96 -27.74
N ILE A 250 -35.85 -7.97 -27.20
CA ILE A 250 -37.32 -7.94 -27.26
C ILE A 250 -37.71 -6.71 -28.07
N ALA A 251 -37.98 -7.00 -29.35
CA ALA A 251 -39.05 -6.45 -30.19
C ALA A 251 -39.44 -4.98 -29.99
N VAL A 252 -39.07 -4.15 -30.95
CA VAL A 252 -39.93 -3.04 -31.41
C VAL A 252 -40.14 -3.18 -32.91
N ASN A 253 -41.24 -3.85 -33.27
CA ASN A 253 -41.90 -3.68 -34.56
C ASN A 253 -42.66 -2.35 -34.55
N LYS A 254 -42.25 -1.40 -35.40
CA LYS A 254 -43.10 -0.62 -36.31
C LYS A 254 -42.27 0.38 -37.12
#